data_AF-A0A4Q7LL58-F1
#
_entry.id   AF-A0A4Q7LL58-F1
#
_cell.length_a   1.000
_cell.length_b   1.000
_cell.length_c   1.000
_cell.angle_alpha   90.00
_cell.angle_beta   90.00
_cell.angle_gamma   90.00
#
_symmetry.space_group_name_H-M   'P 1'
#
loop_
_entity.id
_entity.type
_entity.pdbx_description
1 polymer ?
#
loop_
_entity_poly.entity_id
_entity_poly.type
_entity_poly.pdbx_seq_one_letter_code
_entity_poly.pdbx_strand_id
1 'polypeptide(L)'
;MIRLRLTELLADESFRRGRRVELLEVAQATGIHRTTLSKMVNVRGYNATLANVDALCKFFRCGVGDIATYVRDEDVPAAAGDVRSAPEQP
;
A
#
# COMPACT_ATOMS: atom_id res chain seq x y z
N MET A 1 13.51 -5.71 6.60
CA MET A 1 12.07 -6.08 6.56
C MET A 1 11.46 -6.03 5.14
N ILE A 2 10.37 -6.77 4.87
CA ILE A 2 9.61 -6.62 3.60
C ILE A 2 8.69 -5.40 3.68
N ARG A 3 8.77 -4.51 2.68
CA ARG A 3 7.91 -3.35 2.50
C ARG A 3 6.94 -3.60 1.34
N LEU A 4 5.66 -3.31 1.58
CA LEU A 4 4.64 -3.31 0.54
C LEU A 4 4.52 -1.90 -0.06
N ARG A 5 4.68 -1.76 -1.38
CA ARG A 5 4.63 -0.49 -2.11
C ARG A 5 3.24 -0.18 -2.66
N LEU A 6 2.20 -0.44 -1.87
CA LEU A 6 0.82 -0.37 -2.34
C LEU A 6 0.38 1.06 -2.70
N THR A 7 0.85 2.06 -1.95
CA THR A 7 0.59 3.48 -2.23
C THR A 7 1.13 3.90 -3.59
N GLU A 8 2.33 3.42 -3.93
CA GLU A 8 3.00 3.75 -5.19
C GLU A 8 2.27 3.09 -6.36
N LEU A 9 1.86 1.82 -6.21
CA LEU A 9 1.05 1.13 -7.21
C LEU A 9 -0.32 1.76 -7.43
N LEU A 10 -0.98 2.24 -6.37
CA LEU A 10 -2.23 2.98 -6.48
C LEU A 10 -2.05 4.30 -7.25
N ALA A 11 -0.96 5.01 -6.99
CA ALA A 11 -0.64 6.26 -7.68
C ALA A 11 -0.32 6.00 -9.16
N ASP A 12 0.48 4.98 -9.45
CA ASP A 12 0.83 4.58 -10.83
C ASP A 12 -0.41 4.14 -11.61
N GLU A 13 -1.26 3.30 -11.01
CA GLU A 13 -2.50 2.87 -11.66
C GLU A 13 -3.48 4.03 -11.87
N SER A 14 -3.53 4.98 -10.94
CA SER A 14 -4.33 6.20 -11.10
C SER A 14 -3.85 7.04 -12.29
N PHE A 15 -2.53 7.12 -12.46
CA PHE A 15 -1.91 7.80 -13.58
C PHE A 15 -2.18 7.06 -14.90
N ARG A 16 -1.97 5.74 -14.94
CA ARG A 16 -2.21 4.88 -16.11
C ARG A 16 -3.66 4.92 -16.60
N ARG A 17 -4.63 4.99 -15.68
CA ARG A 17 -6.06 5.05 -16.02
C ARG A 17 -6.58 6.46 -16.30
N GLY A 18 -5.77 7.50 -16.03
CA GLY A 18 -6.22 8.90 -16.12
C GLY A 18 -7.33 9.26 -15.13
N ARG A 19 -7.54 8.45 -14.08
CA ARG A 19 -8.51 8.70 -13.02
C ARG A 19 -7.99 8.15 -11.70
N ARG A 20 -8.33 8.82 -10.60
CA ARG A 20 -7.95 8.38 -9.26
C ARG A 20 -8.57 7.01 -8.96
N VAL A 21 -7.73 6.00 -8.74
CA VAL A 21 -8.17 4.66 -8.33
C VAL A 21 -8.36 4.67 -6.82
N GLU A 22 -9.58 4.40 -6.37
CA GLU A 22 -9.87 4.30 -4.96
C GLU A 22 -9.49 2.93 -4.40
N LEU A 23 -9.05 2.91 -3.14
CA LEU A 23 -8.87 1.67 -2.38
C LEU A 23 -10.13 0.79 -2.36
N LEU A 24 -11.32 1.40 -2.47
CA LEU A 24 -12.58 0.67 -2.57
C LEU A 24 -12.70 -0.11 -3.89
N GLU A 25 -12.27 0.48 -5.01
CA GLU A 25 -12.27 -0.20 -6.31
C GLU A 25 -11.30 -1.39 -6.30
N VAL A 26 -10.11 -1.19 -5.73
CA VAL A 26 -9.14 -2.29 -5.55
C VAL A 26 -9.72 -3.37 -4.65
N ALA A 27 -10.38 -3.01 -3.55
CA ALA A 27 -11.02 -3.97 -2.65
C ALA A 27 -12.06 -4.82 -3.38
N GLN A 28 -12.92 -4.19 -4.18
CA GLN A 28 -13.95 -4.87 -4.97
C GLN A 28 -13.35 -5.79 -6.04
N ALA A 29 -12.30 -5.34 -6.73
CA ALA A 29 -11.70 -6.09 -7.82
C ALA A 29 -10.78 -7.23 -7.35
N THR A 30 -10.11 -7.07 -6.21
CA THR A 30 -9.18 -8.06 -5.65
C THR A 30 -9.84 -9.01 -4.64
N GLY A 31 -11.04 -8.66 -4.16
CA GLY A 31 -11.71 -9.37 -3.06
C GLY A 31 -11.07 -9.13 -1.69
N ILE A 32 -10.08 -8.23 -1.59
CA ILE A 32 -9.41 -7.91 -0.33
C ILE A 32 -10.22 -6.83 0.41
N HIS A 33 -10.48 -7.05 1.69
CA HIS A 33 -11.21 -6.08 2.51
C HIS A 33 -10.48 -4.72 2.56
N ARG A 34 -11.24 -3.60 2.42
CA ARG A 34 -10.67 -2.23 2.47
C ARG A 34 -9.82 -1.97 3.73
N THR A 35 -10.23 -2.52 4.86
CA THR A 35 -9.49 -2.44 6.12
C THR A 35 -8.13 -3.12 6.04
N THR A 36 -8.04 -4.25 5.35
CA THR A 36 -6.79 -4.97 5.07
C THR A 36 -5.89 -4.16 4.15
N LEU A 37 -6.41 -3.62 3.05
CA LEU A 37 -5.63 -2.75 2.16
C LEU A 37 -5.10 -1.51 2.88
N SER A 38 -5.92 -0.89 3.73
CA SER A 38 -5.49 0.24 4.57
C SER A 38 -4.36 -0.16 5.52
N LYS A 39 -4.42 -1.35 6.12
CA LYS A 39 -3.31 -1.88 6.93
C LYS A 39 -2.07 -2.17 6.10
N MET A 40 -2.22 -2.72 4.89
CA MET A 40 -1.08 -2.96 3.98
C MET A 40 -0.37 -1.66 3.57
N VAL A 41 -1.11 -0.55 3.48
CA VAL A 41 -0.59 0.79 3.16
C VAL A 41 0.05 1.45 4.38
N ASN A 42 -0.61 1.40 5.54
CA ASN A 42 -0.23 2.19 6.71
C ASN A 42 0.65 1.43 7.70
N VAL A 43 0.53 0.10 7.76
CA VAL A 43 1.25 -0.76 8.71
C VAL A 43 2.50 -1.31 8.06
N ARG A 44 3.65 -0.95 8.61
CA ARG A 44 4.94 -1.49 8.22
C ARG A 44 5.06 -2.94 8.67
N GLY A 45 5.59 -3.80 7.79
CA GLY A 45 5.75 -5.23 8.09
C GLY A 45 4.44 -6.00 8.15
N TYR A 46 3.36 -5.47 7.54
CA TYR A 46 2.11 -6.22 7.43
C TYR A 46 2.35 -7.56 6.71
N ASN A 47 1.93 -8.65 7.36
CA ASN A 47 2.08 -9.98 6.80
C ASN A 47 0.95 -10.25 5.79
N ALA A 48 1.19 -9.85 4.54
CA ALA A 48 0.28 -10.16 3.44
C ALA A 48 0.43 -11.62 3.01
N THR A 49 -0.69 -12.31 2.84
CA THR A 49 -0.69 -13.66 2.27
C THR A 49 -0.33 -13.63 0.79
N LEU A 50 0.20 -14.72 0.27
CA LEU A 50 0.52 -14.85 -1.15
C LEU A 50 -0.73 -14.68 -2.05
N ALA A 51 -1.91 -15.07 -1.56
CA ALA A 51 -3.19 -14.84 -2.24
C ALA A 51 -3.50 -13.35 -2.40
N ASN A 52 -3.23 -12.53 -1.38
CA ASN A 52 -3.41 -11.08 -1.49
C ASN A 52 -2.45 -10.48 -2.53
N VAL A 53 -1.18 -10.93 -2.51
CA VAL A 53 -0.18 -10.49 -3.48
C VAL A 53 -0.58 -10.90 -4.89
N ASP A 54 -1.02 -12.15 -5.12
CA ASP A 54 -1.49 -12.64 -6.42
C ASP A 54 -2.66 -11.82 -6.96
N ALA A 55 -3.68 -11.54 -6.13
CA ALA A 55 -4.83 -10.74 -6.51
C ALA A 55 -4.41 -9.30 -6.90
N LEU A 56 -3.49 -8.70 -6.16
CA LEU A 56 -2.96 -7.37 -6.46
C LEU A 56 -2.10 -7.37 -7.72
N CYS A 57 -1.23 -8.37 -7.91
CA CYS A 57 -0.44 -8.53 -9.14
C CYS A 57 -1.36 -8.61 -10.37
N LYS A 58 -2.46 -9.37 -10.28
CA LYS A 58 -3.47 -9.47 -11.35
C LYS A 58 -4.18 -8.15 -11.62
N PHE A 59 -4.55 -7.42 -10.56
CA PHE A 59 -5.23 -6.14 -10.69
C PHE A 59 -4.34 -5.05 -11.30
N PHE A 60 -3.13 -4.88 -10.78
CA PHE A 60 -2.17 -3.86 -11.23
C PHE A 60 -1.37 -4.27 -12.47
N ARG A 61 -1.43 -5.54 -12.87
CA ARG A 61 -0.64 -6.14 -13.94
C ARG A 61 0.86 -5.90 -13.76
N CYS A 62 1.34 -6.15 -12.54
CA CYS A 62 2.74 -5.97 -12.14
C CYS A 62 3.32 -7.27 -11.57
N GLY A 63 4.64 -7.32 -11.39
CA GLY A 63 5.32 -8.44 -10.76
C GLY A 63 5.27 -8.37 -9.24
N VAL A 64 5.52 -9.50 -8.57
CA VAL A 64 5.58 -9.56 -7.10
C VAL A 64 6.64 -8.60 -6.53
N GLY A 65 7.76 -8.40 -7.25
CA GLY A 65 8.82 -7.49 -6.83
C GLY A 65 8.43 -6.00 -6.84
N ASP A 66 7.42 -5.63 -7.63
CA ASP A 66 6.87 -4.26 -7.64
C ASP A 66 6.01 -4.01 -6.40
N ILE A 67 5.31 -5.06 -5.94
CA ILE A 67 4.47 -4.99 -4.74
C ILE A 67 5.30 -5.09 -3.46
N ALA A 68 6.18 -6.09 -3.39
CA ALA A 68 6.93 -6.43 -2.19
C ALA A 68 8.43 -6.24 -2.46
N THR A 69 9.05 -5.32 -1.74
CA THR A 69 10.48 -5.05 -1.83
C THR A 69 11.13 -5.27 -0.47
N TYR A 70 12.29 -5.92 -0.47
CA TYR A 70 13.11 -6.02 0.73
C TYR A 70 13.79 -4.68 1.01
N VAL A 71 13.63 -4.18 2.23
CA VAL A 71 14.31 -2.98 2.73
C VAL A 71 15.19 -3.41 3.89
N ARG A 72 16.47 -3.04 3.86
CA ARG A 72 17.38 -3.29 4.99
C ARG A 72 16.91 -2.47 6.19
N ASP A 73 17.09 -3.00 7.39
CA ASP A 73 16.55 -2.36 8.59
C ASP A 73 17.21 -0.99 8.88
N GLU A 74 18.43 -0.78 8.39
CA GLU A 74 19.17 0.49 8.37
C GLU A 74 18.59 1.56 7.43
N ASP A 75 17.88 1.17 6.37
CA ASP A 75 17.29 2.08 5.37
C ASP A 75 15.83 2.43 5.68
N VAL A 76 15.32 2.03 6.85
CA VAL A 76 13.93 2.26 7.24
C VAL A 76 13.81 3.69 7.81
N PRO A 77 13.25 4.67 7.08
CA PRO A 77 13.01 5.98 7.66
C PRO A 77 12.05 5.80 8.83
N ALA A 78 12.45 6.26 10.03
CA ALA A 78 11.59 6.30 11.22
C ALA A 78 10.21 6.83 10.80
N ALA A 79 9.15 6.09 11.13
CA ALA A 79 7.83 6.28 10.57
C ALA A 79 7.39 7.75 10.58
N ALA A 80 7.26 8.36 9.40
CA ALA A 80 6.46 9.56 9.21
C ALA A 80 5.00 9.17 9.46
N GLY A 81 4.57 9.26 10.71
CA GLY A 81 3.30 8.70 11.15
C GLY A 81 2.92 9.09 12.57
N ASP A 82 3.31 10.27 13.03
CA ASP A 82 2.52 11.02 14.03
C ASP A 82 2.75 12.53 13.83
N VAL A 83 2.15 13.10 12.78
CA VAL A 83 1.82 14.54 12.75
C VAL A 83 0.34 14.64 13.12
N ARG A 84 0.01 14.24 14.34
CA ARG A 84 -1.19 14.69 15.04
C ARG A 84 -0.75 15.38 16.33
N SER A 85 -0.03 16.48 16.19
CA SER A 85 0.15 17.47 17.24
C SER A 85 0.46 18.83 16.61
N ALA A 86 -0.58 19.49 16.11
CA ALA A 86 -0.64 20.94 16.18
C ALA A 86 -1.66 21.27 17.28
N PRO A 87 -1.25 21.82 18.43
CA PRO A 87 -2.18 22.56 19.28
C PRO A 87 -2.49 23.87 18.55
N GLU A 88 -3.71 24.00 18.04
CA GLU A 88 -4.25 25.30 17.63
C GLU A 88 -4.74 26.02 18.90
N GLN A 89 -3.93 26.95 19.39
CA GLN A 89 -4.34 28.06 20.27
C GLN A 89 -4.32 29.33 19.40
N PRO A 90 -5.29 30.25 19.55
CA PRO A 90 -5.50 31.04 20.76
C PRO A 90 -6.94 31.08 21.31
#